data_AF-A0A397UPY4-F1
#
_entry.id   AF-A0A397UPY4-F1
#
_cell.length_a   1.000
_cell.length_b   1.000
_cell.length_c   1.000
_cell.angle_alpha   90.00
_cell.angle_beta   90.00
_cell.angle_gamma   90.00
#
_symmetry.space_group_name_H-M   'P 1'
#
loop_
_entity.id
_entity.type
_entity.pdbx_description
1 polymer ?
#
loop_
_entity_poly.entity_id
_entity_poly.type
_entity_poly.pdbx_seq_one_letter_code
_entity_poly.pdbx_strand_id
1 'polypeptide(L)'
;MNFRRFWDTPNLEQVSFLDLPCYVSSERFKQPEKDENGILNYYLLDAASIMVVKALDLNVNDVILDLCAAPGGKSLVILQYLLSSIIHNNNYFNMNYGGFLTANDPSPNRCRRLKQVITDYIPPSLQHHIKILSLDLSLSLPTYDKILVDAPCSAERHLLNSPSEFSNWKPSRSKIMSQKQYKMLLDAVKGIHVGGLLVYVTCSINKFENEEVVKKILKNSWVPLEEVKSEWMIGEPCEKGWIILPDKCDGWGPLYFAILKRVGEGEFRKKEKRTFKGFNVDKNIENDDYEE
;
A
#
# COMPACT_ATOMS: atom_id res chain seq x y z
N MET A 1 1.14 -6.39 -29.69
CA MET A 1 -0.10 -6.63 -28.93
C MET A 1 -1.29 -6.15 -29.72
N ASN A 2 -2.14 -7.06 -30.19
CA ASN A 2 -3.40 -6.72 -30.83
C ASN A 2 -4.42 -6.31 -29.75
N PHE A 3 -4.53 -5.01 -29.45
CA PHE A 3 -5.50 -4.42 -28.50
C PHE A 3 -6.99 -4.63 -28.89
N ARG A 4 -7.30 -5.44 -29.91
CA ARG A 4 -8.61 -5.50 -30.56
C ARG A 4 -9.73 -6.16 -29.74
N ARG A 5 -9.44 -6.90 -28.66
CA ARG A 5 -10.46 -7.59 -27.84
C ARG A 5 -10.97 -6.80 -26.62
N PHE A 6 -10.33 -5.70 -26.24
CA PHE A 6 -10.78 -4.90 -25.09
C PHE A 6 -12.05 -4.07 -25.41
N TRP A 7 -12.24 -3.73 -26.68
CA TRP A 7 -13.28 -2.79 -27.14
C TRP A 7 -14.68 -3.38 -27.31
N ASP A 8 -14.90 -4.65 -26.94
CA ASP A 8 -16.23 -5.29 -27.01
C ASP A 8 -17.13 -4.94 -25.80
N THR A 9 -16.67 -4.02 -24.94
CA THR A 9 -17.50 -3.39 -23.90
C THR A 9 -18.03 -2.07 -24.47
N PRO A 10 -19.36 -1.91 -24.62
CA PRO A 10 -19.95 -0.65 -25.08
C PRO A 10 -19.62 0.49 -24.13
N ASN A 11 -19.54 1.72 -24.66
CA ASN A 11 -19.52 2.95 -23.88
C ASN A 11 -18.37 3.03 -22.85
N LEU A 12 -17.14 2.71 -23.28
CA LEU A 12 -15.94 2.94 -22.49
C LEU A 12 -15.48 4.40 -22.61
N GLU A 13 -15.38 5.07 -21.47
CA GLU A 13 -14.83 6.43 -21.37
C GLU A 13 -13.50 6.38 -20.60
N GLN A 14 -12.47 7.01 -21.17
CA GLN A 14 -11.17 7.09 -20.51
C GLN A 14 -11.23 8.08 -19.34
N VAL A 15 -10.67 7.68 -18.19
CA VAL A 15 -10.56 8.55 -17.01
C VAL A 15 -9.43 9.55 -17.24
N SER A 16 -9.79 10.78 -17.59
CA SER A 16 -8.86 11.80 -18.12
C SER A 16 -7.74 12.24 -17.16
N PHE A 17 -7.93 12.15 -15.85
CA PHE A 17 -6.93 12.56 -14.85
C PHE A 17 -5.92 11.45 -14.48
N LEU A 18 -6.11 10.24 -15.01
CA LEU A 18 -5.22 9.10 -14.80
C LEU A 18 -4.31 8.92 -16.02
N ASP A 19 -3.01 8.80 -15.78
CA ASP A 19 -2.02 8.67 -16.85
C ASP A 19 -1.89 7.21 -17.34
N LEU A 20 -2.49 6.27 -16.60
CA LEU A 20 -2.64 4.88 -17.00
C LEU A 20 -3.90 4.70 -17.85
N PRO A 21 -3.96 3.67 -18.73
CA PRO A 21 -5.14 3.37 -19.56
C PRO A 21 -6.30 2.84 -18.71
N CYS A 22 -6.96 3.73 -17.98
CA CYS A 22 -8.09 3.43 -17.11
C CYS A 22 -9.39 3.90 -17.76
N TYR A 23 -10.40 3.05 -17.72
CA TYR A 23 -11.69 3.30 -18.37
C TYR A 23 -12.83 3.05 -17.39
N VAL A 24 -13.89 3.84 -17.52
CA VAL A 24 -15.19 3.62 -16.87
C VAL A 24 -16.22 3.24 -17.92
N SER A 25 -17.28 2.56 -17.47
CA SER A 25 -18.43 2.25 -18.30
C SER A 25 -19.70 2.52 -17.52
N SER A 26 -20.73 2.98 -18.23
CA SER A 26 -22.09 3.02 -17.70
C SER A 26 -22.72 1.63 -17.57
N GLU A 27 -22.12 0.61 -18.20
CA GLU A 27 -22.55 -0.78 -18.14
C GLU A 27 -21.66 -1.60 -17.22
N ARG A 28 -22.18 -2.76 -16.78
CA ARG A 28 -21.40 -3.68 -15.97
C ARG A 28 -20.30 -4.33 -16.81
N PHE A 29 -19.06 -4.17 -16.39
CA PHE A 29 -17.94 -4.88 -16.99
C PHE A 29 -18.16 -6.40 -16.98
N LYS A 30 -17.80 -7.04 -18.09
CA LYS A 30 -17.74 -8.51 -18.19
C LYS A 30 -16.65 -9.06 -17.27
N GLN A 31 -16.51 -10.38 -17.18
CA GLN A 31 -15.34 -10.93 -16.51
C GLN A 31 -14.10 -10.73 -17.39
N PRO A 32 -12.93 -10.43 -16.81
CA PRO A 32 -11.67 -10.39 -17.55
C PRO A 32 -11.39 -11.74 -18.22
N GLU A 33 -10.81 -11.70 -19.41
CA GLU A 33 -10.47 -12.89 -20.20
C GLU A 33 -8.97 -12.95 -20.42
N LYS A 34 -8.44 -14.18 -20.60
CA LYS A 34 -7.02 -14.39 -20.89
C LYS A 34 -6.70 -14.02 -22.33
N ASP A 35 -5.62 -13.29 -22.53
CA ASP A 35 -5.08 -12.93 -23.83
C ASP A 35 -4.22 -14.06 -24.45
N GLU A 36 -3.54 -13.77 -25.56
CA GLU A 36 -2.63 -14.69 -26.24
C GLU A 36 -1.42 -15.12 -25.39
N ASN A 37 -1.08 -14.35 -24.35
CA ASN A 37 0.00 -14.63 -23.39
C ASN A 37 -0.50 -15.35 -22.13
N GLY A 38 -1.81 -15.67 -22.05
CA GLY A 38 -2.40 -16.37 -20.93
C GLY A 38 -2.64 -15.50 -19.68
N ILE A 39 -2.54 -14.18 -19.81
CA ILE A 39 -2.82 -13.21 -18.74
C ILE A 39 -4.16 -12.51 -18.94
N LEU A 40 -4.79 -12.08 -17.86
CA LEU A 40 -6.08 -11.37 -17.89
C LEU A 40 -5.91 -9.94 -18.43
N ASN A 41 -6.87 -9.53 -19.26
CA ASN A 41 -6.79 -8.31 -20.06
C ASN A 41 -7.09 -7.00 -19.32
N TYR A 42 -7.83 -7.01 -18.20
CA TYR A 42 -8.06 -5.82 -17.36
C TYR A 42 -8.43 -6.17 -15.92
N TYR A 43 -8.07 -5.29 -14.99
CA TYR A 43 -8.41 -5.45 -13.57
C TYR A 43 -9.44 -4.39 -13.16
N LEU A 44 -10.54 -4.82 -12.53
CA LEU A 44 -11.55 -3.90 -12.00
C LEU A 44 -11.06 -3.30 -10.68
N LEU A 45 -10.80 -1.99 -10.68
CA LEU A 45 -10.33 -1.25 -9.52
C LEU A 45 -11.02 0.10 -9.42
N ASP A 46 -11.33 0.51 -8.20
CA ASP A 46 -11.89 1.83 -7.91
C ASP A 46 -10.87 2.93 -8.25
N ALA A 47 -11.30 4.01 -8.93
CA ALA A 47 -10.39 5.05 -9.38
C ALA A 47 -9.67 5.74 -8.20
N ALA A 48 -10.29 5.82 -7.02
CA ALA A 48 -9.63 6.34 -5.82
C ALA A 48 -8.38 5.52 -5.46
N SER A 49 -8.43 4.20 -5.64
CA SER A 49 -7.28 3.32 -5.36
C SER A 49 -6.12 3.55 -6.33
N ILE A 50 -6.40 3.94 -7.58
CA ILE A 50 -5.38 4.27 -8.58
C ILE A 50 -4.76 5.63 -8.28
N MET A 51 -5.60 6.62 -7.94
CA MET A 51 -5.16 7.96 -7.55
C MET A 51 -4.19 7.92 -6.36
N VAL A 52 -4.48 7.10 -5.36
CA VAL A 52 -3.60 6.95 -4.19
C VAL A 52 -2.24 6.32 -4.55
N VAL A 53 -2.17 5.46 -5.56
CA VAL A 53 -0.87 4.97 -6.05
C VAL A 53 -0.10 6.08 -6.77
N LYS A 54 -0.79 6.95 -7.52
CA LYS A 54 -0.19 8.16 -8.13
C LYS A 54 0.39 9.10 -7.05
N ALA A 55 -0.17 9.11 -5.84
CA ALA A 55 0.36 9.86 -4.71
C ALA A 55 1.72 9.39 -4.19
N LEU A 56 2.19 8.20 -4.57
CA LEU A 56 3.55 7.75 -4.26
C LEU A 56 4.62 8.47 -5.11
N ASP A 57 4.22 9.15 -6.20
CA ASP A 57 5.13 9.84 -7.12
C ASP A 57 6.25 8.90 -7.59
N LEU A 58 5.84 7.85 -8.33
CA LEU A 58 6.68 6.70 -8.67
C LEU A 58 7.62 6.98 -9.83
N ASN A 59 8.88 6.60 -9.66
CA ASN A 59 9.86 6.50 -10.75
C ASN A 59 10.06 5.05 -11.16
N VAL A 60 10.43 4.85 -12.42
CA VAL A 60 10.61 3.52 -13.02
C VAL A 60 11.72 2.67 -12.36
N ASN A 61 12.57 3.25 -11.52
CA ASN A 61 13.65 2.54 -10.81
C ASN A 61 13.42 2.46 -9.30
N ASP A 62 12.28 2.93 -8.78
CA ASP A 62 12.02 2.93 -7.34
C ASP A 62 11.95 1.50 -6.78
N VAL A 63 12.47 1.32 -5.57
CA VAL A 63 12.29 0.13 -4.74
C VAL A 63 11.15 0.40 -3.74
N ILE A 64 10.07 -0.35 -3.87
CA ILE A 64 8.78 -0.06 -3.24
C ILE A 64 8.35 -1.19 -2.32
N LEU A 65 7.77 -0.82 -1.17
CA LEU A 65 7.05 -1.74 -0.31
C LEU A 65 5.54 -1.44 -0.35
N ASP A 66 4.73 -2.43 -0.72
CA ASP A 66 3.30 -2.46 -0.44
C ASP A 66 3.07 -3.33 0.81
N LEU A 67 2.83 -2.68 1.96
CA LEU A 67 2.86 -3.33 3.27
C LEU A 67 1.64 -4.22 3.54
N CYS A 68 0.51 -3.92 2.89
CA CYS A 68 -0.79 -4.59 3.05
C CYS A 68 -1.41 -4.87 1.68
N ALA A 69 -0.63 -5.53 0.85
CA ALA A 69 -0.83 -5.62 -0.59
C ALA A 69 -2.07 -6.39 -1.03
N ALA A 70 -2.54 -7.36 -0.24
CA ALA A 70 -3.60 -8.25 -0.71
C ALA A 70 -4.97 -7.52 -0.75
N PRO A 71 -5.78 -7.70 -1.81
CA PRO A 71 -5.67 -8.77 -2.81
C PRO A 71 -4.74 -8.50 -4.00
N GLY A 72 -4.14 -7.31 -4.13
CA GLY A 72 -3.10 -7.03 -5.14
C GLY A 72 -3.44 -5.96 -6.17
N GLY A 73 -4.64 -5.39 -6.16
CA GLY A 73 -5.05 -4.38 -7.16
C GLY A 73 -4.13 -3.15 -7.19
N LYS A 74 -3.79 -2.57 -6.03
CA LYS A 74 -2.83 -1.45 -5.96
C LYS A 74 -1.41 -1.88 -6.32
N SER A 75 -1.01 -3.11 -5.97
CA SER A 75 0.27 -3.69 -6.36
C SER A 75 0.39 -3.82 -7.89
N LEU A 76 -0.69 -4.17 -8.60
CA LEU A 76 -0.72 -4.18 -10.08
C LEU A 76 -0.55 -2.77 -10.66
N VAL A 77 -1.14 -1.75 -10.04
CA VAL A 77 -0.95 -0.35 -10.47
C VAL A 77 0.51 0.07 -10.27
N ILE A 78 1.10 -0.25 -9.11
CA ILE A 78 2.52 0.02 -8.84
C ILE A 78 3.40 -0.63 -9.91
N LEU A 79 3.17 -1.92 -10.20
CA LEU A 79 3.93 -2.64 -11.23
C LEU A 79 3.77 -2.03 -12.61
N GLN A 80 2.59 -1.56 -12.99
CA GLN A 80 2.40 -0.88 -14.28
C GLN A 80 3.28 0.38 -14.40
N TYR A 81 3.43 1.16 -13.33
CA TYR A 81 4.35 2.30 -13.32
C TYR A 81 5.81 1.85 -13.41
N LEU A 82 6.23 0.90 -12.56
CA LEU A 82 7.62 0.41 -12.53
C LEU A 82 8.06 -0.21 -13.86
N LEU A 83 7.15 -0.91 -14.54
CA LEU A 83 7.41 -1.64 -15.78
C LEU A 83 7.16 -0.80 -17.04
N SER A 84 6.68 0.45 -16.91
CA SER A 84 6.32 1.30 -18.04
C SER A 84 7.48 1.50 -19.04
N SER A 85 8.71 1.68 -18.54
CA SER A 85 9.90 1.84 -19.38
C SER A 85 10.25 0.58 -20.18
N ILE A 86 10.02 -0.60 -19.60
CA ILE A 86 10.25 -1.91 -20.26
C ILE A 86 9.19 -2.13 -21.34
N ILE A 87 7.93 -1.81 -21.03
CA ILE A 87 6.78 -1.95 -21.94
C ILE A 87 6.90 -1.02 -23.15
N HIS A 88 7.31 0.25 -22.94
CA HIS A 88 7.36 1.23 -24.02
C HIS A 88 8.56 1.07 -24.96
N ASN A 89 9.70 0.57 -24.48
CA ASN A 89 10.92 0.48 -25.28
C ASN A 89 11.14 -0.87 -25.98
N ASN A 90 10.22 -1.84 -25.85
CA ASN A 90 10.39 -3.24 -26.31
C ASN A 90 11.72 -3.87 -25.86
N ASN A 91 12.35 -3.33 -24.81
CA ASN A 91 13.66 -3.74 -24.30
C ASN A 91 13.52 -4.91 -23.32
N TYR A 92 12.82 -5.97 -23.75
CA TYR A 92 12.63 -7.20 -22.97
C TYR A 92 13.93 -7.95 -22.67
N PHE A 93 15.04 -7.57 -23.30
CA PHE A 93 16.34 -8.24 -23.19
C PHE A 93 17.25 -7.72 -22.07
N ASN A 94 16.95 -6.57 -21.45
CA ASN A 94 17.78 -6.02 -20.37
C ASN A 94 17.09 -6.13 -19.01
N MET A 95 17.18 -7.32 -18.39
CA MET A 95 16.55 -7.68 -17.11
C MET A 95 17.07 -6.87 -15.89
N ASN A 96 18.07 -6.01 -16.07
CA ASN A 96 18.66 -5.19 -15.00
C ASN A 96 18.08 -3.77 -14.90
N TYR A 97 17.11 -3.42 -15.76
CA TYR A 97 16.42 -2.13 -15.70
C TYR A 97 15.01 -2.32 -15.16
N GLY A 98 14.57 -1.40 -14.29
CA GLY A 98 13.25 -1.41 -13.69
C GLY A 98 13.29 -1.52 -12.17
N GLY A 99 12.32 -0.88 -11.53
CA GLY A 99 12.17 -0.88 -10.09
C GLY A 99 11.72 -2.23 -9.56
N PHE A 100 11.54 -2.30 -8.25
CA PHE A 100 11.24 -3.55 -7.57
C PHE A 100 10.12 -3.35 -6.56
N LEU A 101 9.16 -4.27 -6.55
CA LEU A 101 8.06 -4.27 -5.59
C LEU A 101 8.18 -5.42 -4.60
N THR A 102 8.30 -5.10 -3.32
CA THR A 102 7.97 -6.04 -2.24
C THR A 102 6.50 -5.88 -1.88
N ALA A 103 5.68 -6.92 -2.11
CA ALA A 103 4.26 -6.95 -1.78
C ALA A 103 4.03 -7.88 -0.58
N ASN A 104 3.64 -7.33 0.57
CA ASN A 104 3.45 -8.07 1.81
C ASN A 104 1.98 -8.07 2.24
N ASP A 105 1.48 -9.20 2.74
CA ASP A 105 0.29 -9.24 3.58
C ASP A 105 0.47 -10.31 4.65
N PRO A 106 0.34 -9.97 5.95
CA PRO A 106 0.60 -10.94 7.02
C PRO A 106 -0.40 -12.11 7.04
N SER A 107 -1.55 -12.00 6.38
CA SER A 107 -2.52 -13.09 6.29
C SER A 107 -2.17 -14.07 5.16
N PRO A 108 -1.85 -15.35 5.46
CA PRO A 108 -1.54 -16.32 4.42
C PRO A 108 -2.68 -16.52 3.43
N ASN A 109 -3.93 -16.45 3.89
CA ASN A 109 -5.12 -16.59 3.04
C ASN A 109 -5.24 -15.44 2.04
N ARG A 110 -5.00 -14.20 2.48
CA ARG A 110 -5.01 -13.03 1.59
C ARG A 110 -3.79 -13.04 0.67
N CYS A 111 -2.63 -13.44 1.18
CA CYS A 111 -1.40 -13.60 0.39
C CYS A 111 -1.56 -14.63 -0.75
N ARG A 112 -2.32 -15.72 -0.55
CA ARG A 112 -2.67 -16.64 -1.66
C ARG A 112 -3.45 -15.94 -2.78
N ARG A 113 -4.40 -15.06 -2.44
CA ARG A 113 -5.15 -14.27 -3.43
C ARG A 113 -4.22 -13.29 -4.16
N LEU A 114 -3.34 -12.62 -3.43
CA LEU A 114 -2.31 -11.75 -4.01
C LEU A 114 -1.44 -12.51 -5.02
N LYS A 115 -0.93 -13.69 -4.66
CA LYS A 115 -0.16 -14.54 -5.58
C LYS A 115 -0.95 -14.90 -6.83
N GLN A 116 -2.23 -15.27 -6.68
CA GLN A 116 -3.09 -15.57 -7.82
C GLN A 116 -3.26 -14.37 -8.75
N VAL A 117 -3.54 -13.18 -8.19
CA VAL A 117 -3.66 -11.94 -8.96
C VAL A 117 -2.37 -11.61 -9.71
N ILE A 118 -1.20 -11.73 -9.08
CA ILE A 118 0.07 -11.49 -9.78
C ILE A 118 0.29 -12.52 -10.90
N THR A 119 0.01 -13.80 -10.67
CA THR A 119 0.12 -14.84 -11.70
C THR A 119 -0.83 -14.62 -12.87
N ASP A 120 -2.06 -14.16 -12.61
CA ASP A 120 -3.07 -13.98 -13.64
C ASP A 120 -2.88 -12.71 -14.47
N TYR A 121 -2.23 -11.67 -13.94
CA TYR A 121 -2.13 -10.36 -14.60
C TYR A 121 -0.71 -9.97 -15.03
N ILE A 122 0.33 -10.60 -14.48
CA ILE A 122 1.73 -10.26 -14.79
C ILE A 122 2.39 -11.39 -15.58
N PRO A 123 2.95 -11.12 -16.78
CA PRO A 123 3.68 -12.11 -17.57
C PRO A 123 4.78 -12.79 -16.75
N PRO A 124 4.98 -14.12 -16.87
CA PRO A 124 6.01 -14.84 -16.12
C PRO A 124 7.42 -14.23 -16.25
N SER A 125 7.75 -13.68 -17.41
CA SER A 125 9.03 -13.01 -17.66
C SER A 125 9.26 -11.76 -16.82
N LEU A 126 8.21 -11.11 -16.31
CA LEU A 126 8.29 -9.88 -15.52
C LEU A 126 8.10 -10.10 -14.01
N GLN A 127 7.76 -11.33 -13.59
CA GLN A 127 7.49 -11.62 -12.17
C GLN A 127 8.74 -11.52 -11.28
N HIS A 128 9.94 -11.45 -11.84
CA HIS A 128 11.18 -11.22 -11.09
C HIS A 128 11.28 -9.78 -10.52
N HIS A 129 10.45 -8.84 -10.97
CA HIS A 129 10.34 -7.48 -10.41
C HIS A 129 9.45 -7.40 -9.15
N ILE A 130 8.87 -8.53 -8.71
CA ILE A 130 8.02 -8.57 -7.52
C ILE A 130 8.42 -9.70 -6.58
N LYS A 131 8.48 -9.38 -5.29
CA LYS A 131 8.60 -10.37 -4.20
C LYS A 131 7.36 -10.33 -3.33
N ILE A 132 6.68 -11.47 -3.22
CA ILE A 132 5.50 -11.61 -2.37
C ILE A 132 5.89 -12.20 -1.01
N LEU A 133 5.57 -11.49 0.06
CA LEU A 133 5.81 -11.89 1.44
C LEU A 133 4.51 -12.12 2.21
N SER A 134 4.59 -12.96 3.24
CA SER A 134 3.51 -13.21 4.20
C SER A 134 4.03 -13.12 5.62
N LEU A 135 4.57 -11.96 5.99
CA LEU A 135 5.32 -11.75 7.23
C LEU A 135 4.76 -10.59 8.05
N ASP A 136 4.95 -10.67 9.36
CA ASP A 136 4.92 -9.49 10.24
C ASP A 136 6.28 -8.80 10.13
N LEU A 137 6.31 -7.64 9.47
CA LEU A 137 7.54 -6.90 9.16
C LEU A 137 7.97 -5.93 10.27
N SER A 138 7.45 -6.06 11.50
CA SER A 138 7.78 -5.17 12.62
C SER A 138 9.23 -5.26 13.12
N LEU A 139 9.95 -6.33 12.80
CA LEU A 139 11.26 -6.65 13.41
C LEU A 139 12.48 -6.19 12.59
N SER A 140 12.39 -6.16 11.25
CA SER A 140 13.47 -5.68 10.39
C SER A 140 12.93 -5.46 8.98
N LEU A 141 12.95 -4.21 8.52
CA LEU A 141 12.60 -3.83 7.16
C LEU A 141 13.88 -3.43 6.42
N PRO A 142 14.11 -3.95 5.20
CA PRO A 142 14.99 -3.30 4.24
C PRO A 142 14.57 -1.84 4.05
N THR A 143 15.46 -1.02 3.49
CA THR A 143 15.12 0.35 3.16
C THR A 143 14.52 0.45 1.74
N TYR A 144 13.50 1.28 1.60
CA TYR A 144 12.70 1.47 0.40
C TYR A 144 12.65 2.97 0.04
N ASP A 145 12.58 3.26 -1.26
CA ASP A 145 12.37 4.61 -1.77
C ASP A 145 10.96 5.10 -1.45
N LYS A 146 9.99 4.18 -1.60
CA LYS A 146 8.57 4.45 -1.40
C LYS A 146 7.89 3.33 -0.63
N ILE A 147 6.94 3.68 0.23
CA ILE A 147 6.13 2.71 0.98
C ILE A 147 4.65 3.05 0.87
N LEU A 148 3.84 2.09 0.43
CA LEU A 148 2.39 2.14 0.50
C LEU A 148 1.92 1.40 1.76
N VAL A 149 1.14 2.09 2.59
CA VAL A 149 0.47 1.51 3.76
C VAL A 149 -1.04 1.63 3.58
N ASP A 150 -1.61 0.70 2.79
CA ASP A 150 -3.06 0.51 2.68
C ASP A 150 -3.60 -0.25 3.88
N ALA A 151 -3.84 0.48 4.96
CA ALA A 151 -4.01 -0.14 6.26
C ALA A 151 -5.41 -0.75 6.43
N PRO A 152 -5.50 -1.92 7.09
CA PRO A 152 -6.80 -2.49 7.44
C PRO A 152 -7.59 -1.47 8.28
N CYS A 153 -8.79 -1.17 7.83
CA CYS A 153 -9.66 -0.13 8.37
C CYS A 153 -10.94 -0.72 8.98
N SER A 154 -11.76 0.09 9.64
CA SER A 154 -13.09 -0.36 10.10
C SER A 154 -14.09 -0.65 8.96
N ALA A 155 -13.71 -0.31 7.73
CA ALA A 155 -14.25 -0.77 6.44
C ALA A 155 -15.70 -0.34 6.17
N GLU A 156 -16.03 0.92 6.45
CA GLU A 156 -17.37 1.48 6.30
C GLU A 156 -17.97 1.24 4.90
N ARG A 157 -17.16 1.29 3.83
CA ARG A 157 -17.61 0.93 2.48
C ARG A 157 -18.12 -0.51 2.37
N HIS A 158 -17.46 -1.46 3.03
CA HIS A 158 -17.89 -2.86 3.05
C HIS A 158 -19.16 -3.04 3.89
N LEU A 159 -19.30 -2.28 4.99
CA LEU A 159 -20.47 -2.36 5.85
C LEU A 159 -21.76 -1.97 5.12
N LEU A 160 -21.70 -1.02 4.18
CA LEU A 160 -22.85 -0.65 3.34
C LEU A 160 -23.39 -1.84 2.51
N ASN A 161 -22.51 -2.77 2.14
CA ASN A 161 -22.85 -3.95 1.35
C ASN A 161 -23.01 -5.22 2.20
N SER A 162 -22.80 -5.14 3.52
CA SER A 162 -22.79 -6.29 4.43
C SER A 162 -23.64 -5.99 5.68
N PRO A 163 -24.98 -6.17 5.62
CA PRO A 163 -25.88 -5.87 6.73
C PRO A 163 -25.54 -6.63 8.03
N SER A 164 -25.04 -7.85 7.90
CA SER A 164 -24.63 -8.67 9.04
C SER A 164 -23.38 -8.11 9.74
N GLU A 165 -22.39 -7.63 8.98
CA GLU A 165 -21.22 -6.98 9.57
C GLU A 165 -21.58 -5.63 10.19
N PHE A 166 -22.50 -4.89 9.55
CA PHE A 166 -23.00 -3.63 10.08
C PHE A 166 -23.66 -3.80 11.46
N SER A 167 -24.51 -4.83 11.63
CA SER A 167 -25.14 -5.11 12.94
C SER A 167 -24.15 -5.42 14.07
N ASN A 168 -22.95 -5.91 13.73
CA ASN A 168 -21.90 -6.23 14.69
C ASN A 168 -20.89 -5.09 14.88
N TRP A 169 -21.05 -3.97 14.15
CA TRP A 169 -20.13 -2.86 14.22
C TRP A 169 -20.27 -2.08 15.53
N LYS A 170 -19.13 -1.65 16.08
CA LYS A 170 -19.07 -0.87 17.32
C LYS A 170 -18.11 0.32 17.14
N PRO A 171 -18.41 1.50 17.71
CA PRO A 171 -17.50 2.66 17.65
C PRO A 171 -16.07 2.36 18.16
N SER A 172 -15.93 1.42 19.10
CA SER A 172 -14.63 0.98 19.60
C SER A 172 -13.75 0.33 18.52
N ARG A 173 -14.33 -0.19 17.43
CA ARG A 173 -13.59 -0.81 16.32
C ARG A 173 -12.64 0.19 15.67
N SER A 174 -13.11 1.40 15.33
CA SER A 174 -12.26 2.44 14.75
C SER A 174 -11.11 2.83 15.67
N LYS A 175 -11.37 2.91 16.99
CA LYS A 175 -10.31 3.18 17.97
C LYS A 175 -9.25 2.08 18.01
N ILE A 176 -9.65 0.80 18.01
CA ILE A 176 -8.71 -0.33 17.98
C ILE A 176 -7.94 -0.35 16.65
N MET A 177 -8.61 -0.09 15.52
CA MET A 177 -7.96 -0.01 14.21
C MET A 177 -6.94 1.13 14.15
N SER A 178 -7.27 2.33 14.64
CA SER A 178 -6.34 3.46 14.69
C SER A 178 -5.04 3.15 15.45
N GLN A 179 -5.12 2.36 16.53
CA GLN A 179 -3.95 1.94 17.29
C GLN A 179 -3.07 0.99 16.50
N LYS A 180 -3.69 0.03 15.78
CA LYS A 180 -2.98 -0.91 14.89
C LYS A 180 -2.33 -0.18 13.72
N GLN A 181 -3.07 0.70 13.05
CA GLN A 181 -2.61 1.53 11.94
C GLN A 181 -1.41 2.40 12.36
N TYR A 182 -1.51 3.05 13.52
CA TYR A 182 -0.40 3.82 14.08
C TYR A 182 0.85 2.97 14.35
N LYS A 183 0.70 1.75 14.90
CA LYS A 183 1.83 0.84 15.09
C LYS A 183 2.46 0.43 13.76
N MET A 184 1.64 0.11 12.76
CA MET A 184 2.12 -0.24 11.42
C MET A 184 2.90 0.92 10.80
N LEU A 185 2.42 2.16 10.93
CA LEU A 185 3.15 3.33 10.45
C LEU A 185 4.48 3.53 11.18
N LEU A 186 4.51 3.35 12.51
CA LEU A 186 5.75 3.40 13.28
C LEU A 186 6.79 2.38 12.80
N ASP A 187 6.37 1.21 12.37
CA ASP A 187 7.30 0.20 11.83
C ASP A 187 7.68 0.53 10.39
N ALA A 188 6.72 0.91 9.54
CA ALA A 188 6.96 1.27 8.14
C ALA A 188 7.99 2.40 7.98
N VAL A 189 7.91 3.45 8.79
CA VAL A 189 8.82 4.62 8.69
C VAL A 189 10.27 4.29 9.08
N LYS A 190 10.55 3.11 9.63
CA LYS A 190 11.94 2.64 9.84
C LYS A 190 12.58 2.19 8.54
N GLY A 191 11.78 1.64 7.63
CA GLY A 191 12.22 1.09 6.34
C GLY A 191 12.18 2.09 5.18
N ILE A 192 12.03 3.39 5.42
CA ILE A 192 11.99 4.40 4.35
C ILE A 192 13.30 5.17 4.28
N HIS A 193 13.86 5.41 3.09
CA HIS A 193 15.05 6.24 2.92
C HIS A 193 14.79 7.70 3.30
N VAL A 194 15.84 8.43 3.69
CA VAL A 194 15.75 9.90 3.81
C VAL A 194 15.45 10.46 2.42
N GLY A 195 14.43 11.32 2.33
CA GLY A 195 13.89 11.82 1.07
C GLY A 195 12.76 10.96 0.48
N GLY A 196 12.61 9.70 0.92
CA GLY A 196 11.59 8.78 0.46
C GLY A 196 10.17 9.19 0.90
N LEU A 197 9.16 8.64 0.21
CA LEU A 197 7.74 8.90 0.49
C LEU A 197 7.00 7.69 1.04
N LEU A 198 6.16 7.91 2.05
CA LEU A 198 5.19 6.96 2.56
C LEU A 198 3.79 7.49 2.25
N VAL A 199 2.96 6.68 1.61
CA VAL A 199 1.54 6.99 1.43
C VAL A 199 0.74 6.10 2.37
N TYR A 200 0.11 6.74 3.37
CA TYR A 200 -0.82 6.11 4.28
C TYR A 200 -2.22 6.16 3.67
N VAL A 201 -2.96 5.06 3.73
CA VAL A 201 -4.28 4.94 3.09
C VAL A 201 -5.23 4.20 4.01
N THR A 202 -6.50 4.62 4.01
CA THR A 202 -7.59 3.83 4.58
C THR A 202 -8.82 3.91 3.68
N CYS A 203 -9.68 2.91 3.82
CA CYS A 203 -11.03 2.87 3.28
C CYS A 203 -12.10 3.45 4.22
N SER A 204 -11.69 4.22 5.23
CA SER A 204 -12.56 4.72 6.30
C SER A 204 -12.83 6.21 6.16
N ILE A 205 -14.01 6.63 6.59
CA ILE A 205 -14.38 8.05 6.72
C ILE A 205 -14.07 8.61 8.11
N ASN A 206 -13.59 7.77 9.03
CA ASN A 206 -13.42 8.13 10.43
C ASN A 206 -12.10 8.89 10.67
N LYS A 207 -12.21 10.09 11.25
CA LYS A 207 -11.05 10.91 11.64
C LYS A 207 -10.07 10.20 12.58
N PHE A 208 -10.56 9.30 13.44
CA PHE A 208 -9.70 8.52 14.34
C PHE A 208 -8.72 7.62 13.62
N GLU A 209 -9.14 7.06 12.48
CA GLU A 209 -8.30 6.21 11.63
C GLU A 209 -7.48 7.06 10.65
N ASN A 210 -7.95 8.26 10.32
CA ASN A 210 -7.35 9.11 9.29
C ASN A 210 -6.42 10.17 9.91
N GLU A 211 -6.92 11.40 10.02
CA GLU A 211 -6.15 12.59 10.40
C GLU A 211 -5.45 12.41 11.76
N GLU A 212 -6.11 11.79 12.73
CA GLU A 212 -5.55 11.61 14.08
C GLU A 212 -4.36 10.64 14.10
N VAL A 213 -4.37 9.61 13.26
CA VAL A 213 -3.22 8.71 13.08
C VAL A 213 -2.06 9.49 12.46
N VAL A 214 -2.33 10.31 11.45
CA VAL A 214 -1.33 11.13 10.75
C VAL A 214 -0.70 12.18 11.67
N LYS A 215 -1.51 12.93 12.43
CA LYS A 215 -1.02 13.87 13.46
C LYS A 215 -0.14 13.16 14.48
N LYS A 216 -0.55 11.97 14.91
CA LYS A 216 0.18 11.21 15.93
C LYS A 216 1.52 10.71 15.42
N ILE A 217 1.61 10.20 14.19
CA ILE A 217 2.89 9.73 13.63
C ILE A 217 3.85 10.88 13.35
N LEU A 218 3.38 12.01 12.80
CA LEU A 218 4.19 13.21 12.58
C LEU A 218 4.84 13.72 13.87
N LYS A 219 4.14 13.60 15.01
CA LYS A 219 4.64 14.05 16.31
C LYS A 219 5.58 13.04 17.00
N ASN A 220 5.38 11.73 16.79
CA ASN A 220 5.93 10.69 17.66
C ASN A 220 6.76 9.61 16.94
N SER A 221 7.01 9.76 15.64
CA SER A 221 7.79 8.83 14.83
C SER A 221 9.23 8.67 15.32
N TRP A 222 9.88 7.59 14.87
CA TRP A 222 11.30 7.33 15.13
C TRP A 222 12.23 8.19 14.29
N VAL A 223 11.73 8.67 13.16
CA VAL A 223 12.43 9.47 12.15
C VAL A 223 11.69 10.81 11.98
N PRO A 224 12.39 11.90 11.62
CA PRO A 224 11.74 13.16 11.24
C PRO A 224 10.85 12.95 10.00
N LEU A 225 9.58 13.34 10.11
CA LEU A 225 8.59 13.24 9.05
C LEU A 225 7.94 14.60 8.80
N GLU A 226 7.68 14.89 7.55
CA GLU A 226 6.86 16.02 7.11
C GLU A 226 5.69 15.50 6.27
N GLU A 227 4.56 16.19 6.36
CA GLU A 227 3.44 15.96 5.46
C GLU A 227 3.70 16.70 4.15
N VAL A 228 3.55 15.99 3.03
CA VAL A 228 3.60 16.59 1.70
C VAL A 228 2.19 17.05 1.35
N LYS A 229 2.02 18.37 1.20
CA LYS A 229 0.76 18.97 0.76
C LYS A 229 0.75 19.07 -0.76
N SER A 230 -0.31 18.53 -1.36
CA SER A 230 -0.56 18.58 -2.79
C SER A 230 -2.05 18.73 -3.05
N GLU A 231 -2.39 19.34 -4.18
CA GLU A 231 -3.76 19.36 -4.69
C GLU A 231 -4.00 18.14 -5.59
N TRP A 232 -5.23 17.64 -5.56
CA TRP A 232 -5.62 16.43 -6.28
C TRP A 232 -6.86 16.68 -7.13
N MET A 233 -6.94 15.97 -8.26
CA MET A 233 -8.00 16.15 -9.25
C MET A 233 -9.40 15.75 -8.74
N ILE A 234 -9.46 14.88 -7.73
CA ILE A 234 -10.70 14.42 -7.09
C ILE A 234 -10.52 14.35 -5.57
N GLY A 235 -11.64 14.44 -4.85
CA GLY A 235 -11.69 14.44 -3.39
C GLY A 235 -11.55 15.84 -2.79
N GLU A 236 -11.44 15.89 -1.47
CA GLU A 236 -11.38 17.12 -0.69
C GLU A 236 -10.22 17.13 0.33
N PRO A 237 -9.63 18.31 0.59
CA PRO A 237 -8.58 18.45 1.60
C PRO A 237 -9.12 18.21 3.00
N CYS A 238 -8.32 17.53 3.81
CA CYS A 238 -8.53 17.43 5.25
C CYS A 238 -7.53 18.35 6.00
N GLU A 239 -7.60 18.42 7.34
CA GLU A 239 -6.56 19.09 8.12
C GLU A 239 -5.21 18.40 7.93
N LYS A 240 -5.25 17.06 7.83
CA LYS A 240 -4.14 16.21 7.41
C LYS A 240 -4.59 15.27 6.30
N GLY A 241 -3.87 15.23 5.18
CA GLY A 241 -4.18 14.39 4.04
C GLY A 241 -5.41 14.85 3.24
N TRP A 242 -5.99 13.91 2.52
CA TRP A 242 -7.05 14.14 1.53
C TRP A 242 -8.03 12.97 1.55
N ILE A 243 -9.30 13.22 1.25
CA ILE A 243 -10.34 12.19 1.24
C ILE A 243 -11.16 12.23 -0.05
N ILE A 244 -11.35 11.08 -0.67
CA ILE A 244 -12.24 10.89 -1.81
C ILE A 244 -13.54 10.28 -1.26
N LEU A 245 -14.67 10.96 -1.46
CA LEU A 245 -15.98 10.51 -1.00
C LEU A 245 -16.93 10.22 -2.18
N PRO A 246 -17.73 9.14 -2.11
CA PRO A 246 -18.59 8.71 -3.22
C PRO A 246 -19.60 9.74 -3.70
N ASP A 247 -20.13 10.56 -2.79
CA ASP A 247 -21.15 11.56 -3.07
C ASP A 247 -20.64 12.72 -3.94
N LYS A 248 -19.31 12.94 -3.97
CA LYS A 248 -18.68 14.03 -4.72
C LYS A 248 -17.76 13.57 -5.84
N CYS A 249 -17.48 12.27 -5.94
CA CYS A 249 -16.46 11.71 -6.82
C CYS A 249 -17.00 10.52 -7.63
N ASP A 250 -18.18 10.67 -8.25
CA ASP A 250 -18.77 9.67 -9.15
C ASP A 250 -18.88 8.25 -8.56
N GLY A 251 -19.14 8.16 -7.25
CA GLY A 251 -19.26 6.88 -6.53
C GLY A 251 -17.93 6.25 -6.10
N TRP A 252 -16.78 6.87 -6.42
CA TRP A 252 -15.46 6.40 -5.98
C TRP A 252 -15.21 6.65 -4.50
N GLY A 253 -14.38 5.79 -3.88
CA GLY A 253 -14.16 5.83 -2.43
C GLY A 253 -15.31 5.22 -1.60
N PRO A 254 -15.41 5.49 -0.28
CA PRO A 254 -14.56 6.37 0.49
C PRO A 254 -13.12 5.86 0.53
N LEU A 255 -12.17 6.78 0.36
CA LEU A 255 -10.75 6.49 0.48
C LEU A 255 -10.03 7.72 1.00
N TYR A 256 -9.35 7.58 2.12
CA TYR A 256 -8.48 8.60 2.69
C TYR A 256 -7.02 8.27 2.39
N PHE A 257 -6.20 9.29 2.15
CA PHE A 257 -4.76 9.12 2.10
C PHE A 257 -3.99 10.35 2.60
N ALA A 258 -2.75 10.12 3.06
CA ALA A 258 -1.80 11.16 3.42
C ALA A 258 -0.40 10.77 2.97
N ILE A 259 0.37 11.76 2.51
CA ILE A 259 1.73 11.57 2.00
C ILE A 259 2.70 12.11 3.04
N LEU A 260 3.61 11.26 3.49
CA LEU A 260 4.64 11.59 4.46
C LEU A 260 6.01 11.45 3.82
N LYS A 261 6.87 12.44 4.01
CA LYS A 261 8.26 12.40 3.56
C LYS A 261 9.19 12.27 4.77
N ARG A 262 10.16 11.35 4.71
CA ARG A 262 11.24 11.31 5.71
C ARG A 262 12.25 12.40 5.38
N VAL A 263 12.52 13.30 6.32
CA VAL A 263 13.39 14.47 6.09
C VAL A 263 14.70 14.43 6.85
N GLY A 264 14.95 13.37 7.62
CA GLY A 264 16.21 13.22 8.34
C GLY A 264 16.44 11.82 8.90
N GLU A 265 17.58 11.65 9.56
CA GLU A 265 17.94 10.40 10.21
C GLU A 265 17.14 10.15 11.50
N GLY A 266 16.89 8.87 11.80
CA GLY A 266 16.12 8.46 12.97
C GLY A 266 16.91 8.36 14.26
N GLU A 267 16.25 8.61 15.39
CA GLU A 267 16.81 8.40 16.73
C GLU A 267 16.54 6.97 17.22
N PHE A 268 16.97 5.95 16.47
CA PHE A 268 16.65 4.53 16.74
C PHE A 268 17.11 4.05 18.13
N ARG A 269 18.09 4.71 18.77
CA ARG A 269 18.78 4.21 19.99
C ARG A 269 18.40 4.87 21.33
N LYS A 270 17.53 5.88 21.38
CA LYS A 270 17.24 6.59 22.66
C LYS A 270 16.11 5.99 23.50
N LYS A 271 15.16 5.26 22.91
CA LYS A 271 13.95 4.77 23.61
C LYS A 271 14.06 3.34 24.15
N GLU A 272 14.87 2.45 23.57
CA GLU A 272 15.10 1.09 24.12
C GLU A 272 15.77 1.12 25.51
N LYS A 273 16.60 2.13 25.79
CA LYS A 273 17.21 2.32 27.11
C LYS A 273 16.22 2.68 28.23
N ARG A 274 14.99 3.10 27.90
CA ARG A 274 13.95 3.42 28.90
C ARG A 274 13.14 2.21 29.34
N THR A 275 13.04 1.16 28.51
CA THR A 275 12.33 -0.08 28.84
C THR A 275 13.20 -1.13 29.52
N PHE A 276 14.54 -1.07 29.36
CA PHE A 276 15.47 -2.04 29.96
C PHE A 276 16.02 -1.68 31.35
N LYS A 277 15.64 -0.54 31.93
CA LYS A 277 16.09 -0.12 33.28
C LYS A 277 15.33 -0.77 34.45
N GLY A 278 14.54 -1.82 34.19
CA GLY A 278 13.64 -2.45 35.17
C GLY A 278 13.95 -3.91 35.52
N PHE A 279 15.07 -4.48 35.09
CA PHE A 279 15.49 -5.83 35.50
C PHE A 279 16.99 -5.81 35.84
N ASN A 280 17.30 -5.59 37.12
CA ASN A 280 18.54 -6.07 37.70
C ASN A 280 18.39 -7.58 37.89
N VAL A 281 19.17 -8.37 37.15
CA VAL A 281 19.51 -9.72 37.57
C VAL A 281 20.99 -9.68 37.91
N ASP A 282 21.27 -9.46 39.18
CA ASP A 282 22.56 -9.75 39.79
C ASP A 282 22.74 -11.27 39.85
N LYS A 283 23.94 -11.70 39.43
CA LYS A 283 24.76 -12.80 39.95
C LYS A 283 24.19 -14.22 39.95
N ASN A 284 24.79 -15.08 39.12
CA ASN A 284 25.63 -16.21 39.57
C ASN A 284 25.96 -17.11 38.36
N ILE A 285 27.21 -17.08 37.92
CA ILE A 285 27.84 -18.22 37.25
C ILE A 285 29.16 -18.40 37.98
N GLU A 286 29.15 -19.30 38.96
CA GLU A 286 30.37 -19.90 39.50
C GLU A 286 30.92 -20.87 38.45
N ASN A 287 32.25 -20.87 38.39
CA ASN A 287 33.09 -21.69 37.55
C ASN A 287 32.87 -23.17 37.86
N ASP A 288 32.88 -24.01 36.82
CA ASP A 288 33.41 -25.37 36.96
C ASP A 288 34.32 -25.64 35.76
N ASP A 289 35.58 -25.87 36.11
CA ASP A 289 36.76 -26.07 35.30
C ASP A 289 37.21 -27.53 35.55
N TYR A 290 37.45 -28.27 34.47
CA TYR A 290 38.39 -29.41 34.28
C TYR A 290 38.28 -30.76 35.03
N GLU A 291 38.47 -31.82 34.21
CA GLU A 291 39.12 -33.15 34.46
C GLU A 291 38.37 -34.14 35.38
N GLU A 292 38.14 -35.44 35.09
CA GLU A 292 38.76 -36.46 34.21
C GLU A 292 37.71 -37.25 33.40
#